data_AF-A0A8J6Z3N4-F1
#
_entry.id   AF-A0A8J6Z3N4-F1
#
_cell.length_a   1.000
_cell.length_b   1.000
_cell.length_c   1.000
_cell.angle_alpha   90.00
_cell.angle_beta   90.00
_cell.angle_gamma   90.00
#
_symmetry.space_group_name_H-M   'P 1'
#
loop_
_entity.id
_entity.type
_entity.pdbx_description
1 polymer ?
#
loop_
_entity_poly.entity_id
_entity_poly.type
_entity_poly.pdbx_seq_one_letter_code
_entity_poly.pdbx_strand_id
1 'polypeptide(L)'
;EYQGNIVDPPDGKITITLEGAPEIINQITPADLKANILLSGLPPGTQTVPIELTLPNFVKTAGISTPTVKVEIVDAKSTSGTPDSPPPSGDSPPPTGDKNPSNQKGNQEGTG
;
A
#
# COMPACT_ATOMS: atom_id res chain seq x y z
N GLU A 1 -14.98 10.78 11.48
CA GLU A 1 -13.63 10.88 12.05
C GLU A 1 -12.85 9.65 11.63
N TYR A 2 -11.57 9.78 11.29
CA TYR A 2 -10.72 8.65 10.96
C TYR A 2 -9.93 8.26 12.20
N GLN A 3 -9.90 6.98 12.54
CA GLN A 3 -9.02 6.45 13.58
C GLN A 3 -7.91 5.63 12.91
N GLY A 4 -6.67 5.79 13.37
CA GLY A 4 -5.52 5.04 12.88
C GLY A 4 -4.94 4.17 13.98
N ASN A 5 -4.79 2.88 13.70
CA ASN A 5 -4.14 1.92 14.58
C ASN A 5 -2.75 1.59 14.03
N ILE A 6 -1.71 1.69 14.85
CA ILE A 6 -0.36 1.25 14.46
C ILE A 6 -0.34 -0.27 14.48
N VAL A 7 0.00 -0.89 13.34
CA VAL A 7 0.09 -2.34 13.18
C VAL A 7 1.54 -2.81 13.24
N ASP A 8 2.46 -2.04 12.66
CA ASP A 8 3.88 -2.35 12.67
C ASP A 8 4.73 -1.07 12.66
N PRO A 9 5.64 -0.87 13.63
CA PRO A 9 5.95 -1.79 14.73
C PRO A 9 4.85 -1.79 15.82
N PRO A 10 4.52 -2.94 16.44
CA PRO A 10 3.38 -3.09 17.36
C PRO A 10 3.56 -2.34 18.70
N ASP A 11 4.79 -2.00 19.07
CA ASP A 11 5.10 -1.19 20.24
C ASP A 11 5.03 0.32 19.96
N GLY A 12 4.79 0.70 18.70
CA GLY A 12 4.74 2.09 18.25
C GLY A 12 6.08 2.81 18.37
N LYS A 13 7.21 2.09 18.49
CA LYS A 13 8.53 2.69 18.65
C LYS A 13 9.37 2.51 17.41
N ILE A 14 10.05 3.57 17.02
CA ILE A 14 11.06 3.54 15.95
C ILE A 14 12.42 3.88 16.54
N THR A 15 13.47 3.31 15.96
CA THR A 15 14.85 3.72 16.24
C THR A 15 15.32 4.64 15.14
N ILE A 16 15.80 5.82 15.51
CA ILE A 16 16.43 6.77 14.59
C ILE A 16 17.83 7.07 15.08
N THR A 17 18.76 7.23 14.14
CA THR A 17 20.12 7.69 14.45
C THR A 17 20.19 9.16 14.07
N LEU A 18 20.73 9.99 14.96
CA LEU A 18 20.89 11.43 14.74
C LEU A 18 22.37 11.77 14.53
N GLU A 19 22.63 12.76 13.68
CA GLU A 19 23.95 13.32 13.40
C GLU A 19 23.90 14.83 13.56
N GLY A 20 24.90 15.40 14.22
CA GLY A 20 24.99 16.83 14.49
C GLY A 20 26.23 17.16 15.32
N ALA A 21 26.35 18.43 15.73
CA ALA A 21 27.42 18.87 16.61
C ALA A 21 27.31 18.18 17.99
N PRO A 22 28.42 17.73 18.61
CA PRO A 22 28.39 17.00 19.88
C PRO A 22 27.67 17.76 21.00
N GLU A 23 27.92 19.07 21.10
CA GLU A 23 27.30 19.93 22.11
C GLU A 23 25.78 20.02 21.95
N ILE A 24 25.26 19.92 20.72
CA ILE A 24 23.82 19.95 20.43
C ILE A 24 23.23 18.58 20.75
N ILE A 25 23.84 17.48 20.25
CA ILE A 25 23.37 16.11 20.49
C ILE A 25 23.27 15.82 21.99
N ASN A 26 24.23 16.27 22.79
CA ASN A 26 24.24 16.08 24.24
C ASN A 26 23.14 16.84 24.99
N GLN A 27 22.50 17.83 24.35
CA GLN A 27 21.42 18.63 24.94
C GLN A 27 20.03 18.21 24.45
N ILE A 28 19.93 17.30 23.46
CA ILE A 28 18.64 16.86 22.93
C ILE A 28 17.89 16.05 23.99
N THR A 29 16.63 16.42 24.21
CA THR A 29 15.69 15.66 25.03
C THR A 29 14.58 15.05 24.16
N PRO A 30 13.82 14.07 24.69
CA PRO A 30 12.67 13.52 23.97
C PRO A 30 11.61 14.58 23.59
N ALA A 31 11.54 15.70 24.32
CA ALA A 31 10.58 16.77 24.04
C ALA A 31 10.93 17.59 22.78
N ASP A 32 12.19 17.57 22.37
CA ASP A 32 12.70 18.30 21.20
C ASP A 32 12.48 17.56 19.88
N LEU A 33 12.05 16.30 19.96
CA LEU A 33 11.83 15.41 18.82
C LEU A 33 10.34 15.18 18.63
N LYS A 34 9.83 15.39 17.42
CA LYS A 34 8.43 15.08 17.08
C LYS A 34 8.37 14.17 15.86
N ALA A 35 7.54 13.14 15.94
CA ALA A 35 7.24 12.22 14.86
C ALA A 35 5.76 12.35 14.51
N ASN A 36 5.47 12.80 13.30
CA ASN A 36 4.12 13.01 12.80
C ASN A 36 3.85 12.10 11.61
N ILE A 37 2.59 11.73 11.43
CA ILE A 37 2.13 10.92 10.30
C ILE A 37 0.88 11.60 9.74
N LEU A 38 0.85 11.81 8.43
CA LEU A 38 -0.31 12.36 7.76
C LEU A 38 -1.26 11.23 7.35
N LEU A 39 -2.38 11.10 8.06
CA LEU A 39 -3.45 10.13 7.76
C LEU A 39 -4.60 10.74 6.93
N SER A 40 -4.60 12.05 6.76
CA SER A 40 -5.68 12.75 6.07
C SER A 40 -5.68 12.43 4.57
N GLY A 41 -6.86 12.16 4.02
CA GLY A 41 -7.04 11.84 2.60
C GLY A 41 -6.64 10.42 2.19
N LEU A 42 -6.25 9.57 3.15
CA LEU A 42 -5.95 8.17 2.91
C LEU A 42 -7.21 7.30 3.06
N PRO A 43 -7.44 6.31 2.16
CA PRO A 43 -8.61 5.45 2.23
C PRO A 43 -8.54 4.51 3.45
N PRO A 44 -9.70 4.02 3.93
CA PRO A 44 -9.71 2.97 4.95
C PRO A 44 -8.95 1.72 4.50
N GLY A 45 -8.30 1.05 5.43
CA GLY A 45 -7.51 -0.16 5.19
C GLY A 45 -6.11 -0.09 5.78
N THR A 46 -5.31 -1.12 5.50
CA THR A 46 -3.94 -1.21 6.00
C THR A 46 -2.94 -0.70 4.97
N GLN A 47 -2.14 0.30 5.33
CA GLN A 47 -1.14 0.87 4.44
C GLN A 47 0.13 1.32 5.17
N THR A 48 1.23 1.36 4.43
CA THR A 48 2.52 1.87 4.92
C THR A 48 2.61 3.36 4.63
N VAL A 49 2.92 4.14 5.66
CA VAL A 49 3.02 5.61 5.59
C VAL A 49 4.38 6.08 6.11
N PRO A 50 4.99 7.10 5.48
CA PRO A 50 6.23 7.68 5.96
C PRO A 50 5.99 8.51 7.23
N ILE A 51 7.01 8.56 8.08
CA ILE A 51 7.01 9.36 9.30
C ILE A 51 7.75 10.66 9.04
N GLU A 52 7.09 11.78 9.31
CA GLU A 52 7.69 13.10 9.26
C GLU A 52 8.32 13.43 10.61
N LEU A 53 9.65 13.59 10.62
CA LEU A 53 10.42 13.94 11.81
C LEU A 53 10.65 15.45 11.85
N THR A 54 10.28 16.07 12.96
CA THR A 54 10.70 17.44 13.29
C THR A 54 11.86 17.36 14.28
N LEU A 55 13.00 17.88 13.86
CA LEU A 55 14.24 17.86 14.63
C LEU A 55 14.70 19.30 14.98
N PRO A 56 15.52 19.47 16.02
CA PRO A 56 16.16 20.75 16.34
C PRO A 56 17.08 21.26 15.22
N ASN A 57 17.39 22.55 15.27
CA ASN A 57 18.35 23.15 14.35
C ASN A 57 19.72 22.44 14.41
N PHE A 58 20.37 22.31 13.25
CA PHE A 58 21.69 21.70 13.09
C PHE A 58 21.76 20.20 13.48
N VAL A 59 20.62 19.52 13.53
CA VAL A 59 20.51 18.07 13.71
C VAL A 59 19.82 17.47 12.49
N LYS A 60 20.33 16.33 12.02
CA LYS A 60 19.74 15.56 10.92
C LYS A 60 19.69 14.07 11.29
N THR A 61 18.90 13.29 10.58
CA THR A 61 18.96 11.82 10.68
C THR A 61 20.23 11.30 9.98
N ALA A 62 20.94 10.40 10.63
CA ALA A 62 22.05 9.67 10.02
C ALA A 62 21.48 8.53 9.15
N GLY A 63 21.74 8.57 7.85
CA GLY A 63 21.22 7.59 6.88
C GLY A 63 20.21 8.19 5.90
N ILE A 64 19.92 7.44 4.83
CA ILE A 64 19.15 7.92 3.65
C ILE A 64 17.66 7.55 3.73
N SER A 65 17.26 6.60 4.57
CA SER A 65 15.90 6.07 4.58
C SER A 65 14.99 6.75 5.61
N THR A 66 13.95 7.42 5.12
CA THR A 66 12.82 7.91 5.93
C THR A 66 12.14 6.72 6.63
N PRO A 67 11.95 6.76 7.95
CA PRO A 67 11.26 5.67 8.65
C PRO A 67 9.79 5.61 8.23
N THR A 68 9.26 4.40 8.13
CA THR A 68 7.86 4.13 7.76
C THR A 68 7.17 3.31 8.84
N VAL A 69 5.87 3.47 8.95
CA VAL A 69 5.01 2.70 9.85
C VAL A 69 3.84 2.13 9.07
N LYS A 70 3.40 0.93 9.45
CA LYS A 70 2.18 0.32 8.92
C LYS A 70 1.02 0.71 9.83
N VAL A 71 0.01 1.33 9.25
CA VAL A 71 -1.19 1.78 9.95
C VAL A 71 -2.43 1.14 9.34
N GLU A 72 -3.37 0.79 10.18
CA GLU A 72 -4.74 0.44 9.79
C GLU A 72 -5.63 1.66 10.02
N ILE A 73 -6.22 2.18 8.95
CA ILE A 73 -7.13 3.32 8.99
C ILE A 73 -8.55 2.78 8.99
N VAL A 74 -9.30 3.10 10.04
CA VAL A 74 -10.73 2.81 10.13
C VAL A 74 -11.53 4.10 10.00
N ASP A 75 -12.52 4.09 9.12
CA ASP A 75 -13.49 5.18 9.03
C ASP A 75 -14.62 4.91 10.03
N ALA A 76 -14.74 5.78 11.04
CA ALA A 76 -15.79 5.68 12.05
C ALA A 76 -17.21 5.85 11.47
N LYS A 77 -17.35 6.26 10.20
CA LYS A 77 -18.62 6.38 9.46
C LYS A 77 -18.82 5.29 8.39
N SER A 78 -17.84 4.39 8.17
CA SER A 78 -17.97 3.33 7.17
C SER A 78 -18.80 2.16 7.72
N THR A 79 -20.10 2.38 7.83
CA THR A 79 -21.08 1.29 7.74
C THR A 79 -21.05 0.75 6.31
N SER A 80 -20.46 -0.44 6.14
CA SER A 80 -20.69 -1.39 5.05
C SER A 80 -20.94 -0.81 3.66
N GLY A 81 -19.87 -0.38 2.99
CA GLY A 81 -19.79 -0.51 1.54
C GLY A 81 -19.10 -1.84 1.24
N THR A 82 -19.84 -2.78 0.65
CA THR A 82 -19.34 -4.06 0.14
C THR A 82 -18.05 -3.83 -0.67
N PRO A 83 -17.02 -4.70 -0.59
CA PRO A 83 -15.87 -4.63 -1.48
C PRO A 83 -16.39 -4.53 -2.91
N ASP A 84 -15.93 -3.50 -3.63
CA ASP A 84 -16.12 -3.31 -5.06
C ASP A 84 -15.56 -4.56 -5.76
N SER A 85 -16.39 -5.60 -5.85
CA SER A 85 -16.18 -6.65 -6.82
C SER A 85 -16.40 -5.97 -8.16
N PRO A 86 -15.44 -5.99 -9.09
CA PRO A 86 -15.72 -5.50 -10.43
C PRO A 86 -16.98 -6.21 -10.94
N PRO A 87 -17.90 -5.50 -11.61
CA PRO A 87 -19.06 -6.15 -12.21
C PRO A 87 -18.55 -7.31 -13.09
N PRO A 88 -19.21 -8.49 -13.11
CA PRO A 88 -18.83 -9.54 -14.04
C PRO A 88 -18.99 -8.98 -15.46
N SER A 89 -17.88 -8.53 -16.05
CA SER A 89 -17.79 -8.12 -17.43
C SER A 89 -17.66 -9.41 -18.23
N GLY A 90 -18.79 -9.92 -18.69
CA GLY A 90 -18.85 -11.22 -19.38
C GLY A 90 -20.07 -11.41 -20.27
N ASP A 91 -20.72 -10.33 -20.73
CA ASP A 91 -21.60 -10.40 -21.91
C ASP A 91 -20.82 -9.83 -23.10
N SER A 92 -20.05 -10.71 -23.74
CA SER A 92 -19.65 -10.50 -25.14
C SER A 92 -20.71 -11.16 -26.02
N PRO A 93 -21.37 -10.44 -26.94
CA PRO A 93 -22.19 -11.09 -27.95
C PRO A 93 -21.29 -12.00 -28.82
N PRO A 94 -21.75 -13.19 -29.22
CA PRO A 94 -20.97 -14.06 -30.07
C PRO A 94 -20.75 -13.39 -31.44
N PRO A 95 -19.53 -13.42 -32.01
CA PRO A 95 -19.37 -13.11 -33.42
C PRO A 95 -20.13 -14.18 -34.25
N THR A 96 -20.98 -13.74 -35.16
CA THR A 96 -21.59 -14.57 -36.20
C THR A 96 -20.50 -15.20 -37.05
N GLY A 97 -20.18 -16.48 -36.79
CA GLY A 97 -19.38 -17.32 -37.67
C GLY A 97 -20.30 -18.08 -38.61
N ASP A 98 -20.29 -17.69 -39.88
CA ASP A 98 -20.85 -18.46 -40.99
C ASP A 98 -20.38 -19.92 -40.94
N LYS A 99 -21.32 -20.84 -40.81
CA LYS A 99 -21.11 -22.27 -41.03
C LYS A 99 -21.02 -22.52 -42.54
N ASN A 100 -19.84 -22.89 -43.02
CA ASN A 100 -19.75 -23.69 -44.24
C ASN A 100 -18.75 -24.84 -44.06
N PRO A 101 -19.23 -26.08 -43.82
CA PRO A 101 -18.45 -27.27 -44.09
C PRO A 101 -18.99 -27.95 -45.36
N SER A 102 -18.29 -27.76 -46.47
CA SER A 102 -18.41 -28.63 -47.64
C SER A 102 -17.62 -29.92 -47.37
N ASN A 103 -18.36 -31.01 -47.17
CA ASN A 103 -17.84 -32.37 -47.10
C ASN A 103 -17.11 -32.75 -48.40
N GLN A 104 -15.82 -33.11 -48.32
CA GLN A 104 -15.15 -33.89 -49.34
C GLN A 104 -14.70 -35.24 -48.80
N LYS A 105 -15.33 -36.26 -49.37
CA LYS A 105 -15.20 -37.70 -49.22
C LYS A 105 -13.94 -38.19 -49.96
N GLY A 106 -13.14 -39.09 -49.37
CA GLY A 106 -12.35 -40.04 -50.15
C GLY A 106 -10.97 -40.45 -49.60
N ASN A 107 -10.96 -41.61 -48.94
CA ASN A 107 -10.05 -42.76 -49.08
C ASN A 107 -8.54 -42.62 -48.79
N GLN A 108 -8.03 -43.57 -47.98
CA GLN A 108 -7.01 -44.53 -48.40
C GLN A 108 -6.88 -45.69 -47.39
N GLU A 109 -7.34 -46.87 -47.79
CA GLU A 109 -6.98 -48.17 -47.22
C GLU A 109 -5.73 -48.69 -47.95
N GLY A 110 -4.81 -49.35 -47.23
CA GLY A 110 -3.77 -50.17 -47.86
C GLY A 110 -2.44 -50.26 -47.11
N THR A 111 -2.36 -51.15 -46.13
CA THR A 111 -1.11 -51.77 -45.66
C THR A 111 -1.21 -53.26 -45.89
N GLY A 112 -0.29 -53.82 -46.69
CA GLY A 112 -0.15 -55.26 -46.95
C GLY A 112 0.28 -55.56 -48.36
#